data_AF-A0A382BFF3-F1
#
_entry.id   AF-A0A382BFF3-F1
#
_cell.length_a   1.000
_cell.length_b   1.000
_cell.length_c   1.000
_cell.angle_alpha   90.00
_cell.angle_beta   90.00
_cell.angle_gamma   90.00
#
_symmetry.space_group_name_H-M   'P 1'
#
loop_
_entity.id
_entity.type
_entity.pdbx_description
1 polymer ?
#
loop_
_entity_poly.entity_id
_entity_poly.type
_entity_poly.pdbx_seq_one_letter_code
_entity_poly.pdbx_strand_id
1 'polypeptide(L)'
;VAQDVIAIICDCDGTLCPDTTNQLVSGLGIDTHEFWNKYVDALVSDGWDHTLAYLNKLLDLTRDRLIDPLTRSKMEEVGKNVEFYPGALDFVGRLQERLS
;
A
#
# COMPACT_ATOMS: atom_id res chain seq x y z
N VAL A 1 28.90 20.48 19.08
CA VAL A 1 28.63 21.10 17.77
C VAL A 1 27.21 20.73 17.40
N ALA A 2 26.37 21.69 17.00
CA ALA A 2 25.02 21.37 16.54
C ALA A 2 25.13 20.64 15.19
N GLN A 3 24.46 19.50 15.06
CA GLN A 3 24.38 18.73 13.82
C GLN A 3 23.06 19.07 13.13
N ASP A 4 23.11 19.39 11.84
CA ASP A 4 21.91 19.64 11.05
C ASP A 4 21.07 18.37 10.95
N VAL A 5 19.75 18.53 11.12
CA VAL A 5 18.78 17.43 11.03
C VAL A 5 18.06 17.53 9.69
N ILE A 6 18.17 16.46 8.89
CA ILE A 6 17.46 16.32 7.62
C ILE A 6 16.34 15.29 7.81
N ALA A 7 15.11 15.69 7.50
CA ALA A 7 13.95 14.79 7.49
C ALA A 7 13.62 14.35 6.05
N ILE A 8 13.26 13.08 5.88
CA ILE A 8 12.86 12.50 4.60
C ILE A 8 11.44 11.94 4.77
N ILE A 9 10.53 12.33 3.88
CA ILE A 9 9.17 11.81 3.80
C ILE A 9 8.98 11.29 2.38
N CYS A 10 8.63 10.01 2.25
CA CYS A 10 8.41 9.35 0.97
C CYS A 10 7.03 8.73 0.93
N ASP A 11 6.43 8.78 -0.24
CA ASP A 11 5.30 7.93 -0.59
C ASP A 11 5.78 6.47 -0.79
N CYS A 12 4.84 5.52 -0.86
CA CYS A 12 5.12 4.10 -0.99
C CYS A 12 4.89 3.61 -2.43
N ASP A 13 3.63 3.46 -2.83
CA ASP A 13 3.25 2.94 -4.16
C ASP A 13 3.66 3.95 -5.26
N GLY A 14 4.25 3.45 -6.34
CA GLY A 14 4.82 4.30 -7.40
C GLY A 14 6.08 5.08 -7.01
N THR A 15 6.57 4.97 -5.77
CA THR A 15 7.76 5.69 -5.28
C THR A 15 8.85 4.76 -4.74
N LEU A 16 8.55 3.96 -3.72
CA LEU A 16 9.49 2.99 -3.12
C LEU A 16 9.28 1.58 -3.68
N CYS A 17 8.05 1.28 -4.07
CA CYS A 17 7.64 0.00 -4.64
C CYS A 17 6.55 0.24 -5.69
N PRO A 18 6.30 -0.72 -6.61
CA PRO A 18 5.35 -0.50 -7.70
C PRO A 18 3.91 -0.35 -7.23
N ASP A 19 3.40 -1.34 -6.50
CA ASP A 19 1.98 -1.44 -6.16
C ASP A 19 1.73 -2.48 -5.06
N THR A 20 1.58 -2.03 -3.83
CA THR A 20 1.24 -2.87 -2.67
C THR A 20 -0.26 -3.02 -2.50
N THR A 21 -1.05 -2.05 -2.96
CA THR A 21 -2.49 -2.06 -2.78
C THR A 21 -3.14 -3.20 -3.58
N ASN A 22 -2.79 -3.37 -4.86
CA ASN A 22 -3.29 -4.51 -5.65
C ASN A 22 -2.76 -5.86 -5.16
N GLN A 23 -1.55 -5.91 -4.64
CA GLN A 23 -1.00 -7.13 -4.02
C GLN A 23 -1.83 -7.54 -2.80
N LEU A 24 -2.27 -6.58 -1.97
CA LEU A 24 -3.14 -6.87 -0.83
C LEU A 24 -4.54 -7.31 -1.27
N VAL A 25 -5.16 -6.58 -2.22
CA VAL A 25 -6.50 -6.91 -2.74
C VAL A 25 -6.52 -8.33 -3.32
N SER A 26 -5.58 -8.65 -4.20
CA SER A 26 -5.46 -10.00 -4.77
C SER A 26 -5.06 -11.06 -3.73
N GLY A 27 -4.20 -10.72 -2.76
CA GLY A 27 -3.79 -11.60 -1.67
C GLY A 27 -4.92 -11.97 -0.69
N LEU A 28 -6.00 -11.20 -0.69
CA LEU A 28 -7.25 -11.49 0.03
C LEU A 28 -8.25 -12.30 -0.80
N GLY A 29 -7.88 -12.67 -2.03
CA GLY A 29 -8.74 -13.41 -2.97
C GLY A 29 -9.76 -12.53 -3.71
N ILE A 30 -9.57 -11.21 -3.70
CA ILE A 30 -10.46 -10.26 -4.39
C ILE A 30 -9.92 -10.03 -5.81
N ASP A 31 -10.80 -10.09 -6.81
CA ASP A 31 -10.46 -9.69 -8.17
C ASP A 31 -10.18 -8.19 -8.23
N THR A 32 -8.96 -7.81 -8.60
CA THR A 32 -8.53 -6.39 -8.58
C THR A 32 -9.29 -5.56 -9.61
N HIS A 33 -9.61 -6.11 -10.78
CA HIS A 33 -10.34 -5.39 -11.81
C HIS A 33 -11.78 -5.08 -11.37
N GLU A 34 -12.49 -6.06 -10.81
CA GLU A 34 -13.82 -5.85 -10.22
C GLU A 34 -13.75 -4.89 -9.01
N PHE A 35 -12.70 -5.01 -8.19
CA PHE A 35 -12.49 -4.12 -7.06
C PHE A 35 -12.46 -2.65 -7.49
N TRP A 36 -11.61 -2.27 -8.43
CA TRP A 36 -11.50 -0.88 -8.87
C TRP A 36 -12.70 -0.44 -9.72
N ASN A 37 -12.98 -1.16 -10.81
CA ASN A 37 -13.85 -0.66 -11.87
C ASN A 37 -15.35 -0.84 -11.58
N LYS A 38 -15.69 -1.54 -10.50
CA LYS A 38 -17.09 -1.72 -10.07
C LYS A 38 -17.29 -1.22 -8.65
N TYR A 39 -16.49 -1.70 -7.70
CA TYR A 39 -16.76 -1.40 -6.29
C TYR A 39 -16.25 -0.01 -5.87
N VAL A 40 -15.02 0.33 -6.20
CA VAL A 40 -14.44 1.64 -5.87
C VAL A 40 -15.07 2.74 -6.74
N ASP A 41 -15.17 2.52 -8.05
CA ASP A 41 -15.77 3.48 -8.98
C ASP A 41 -17.22 3.84 -8.63
N ALA A 42 -18.00 2.91 -8.08
CA ALA A 42 -19.35 3.20 -7.61
C ALA A 42 -19.36 4.20 -6.45
N LEU A 43 -18.44 4.06 -5.48
CA LEU A 43 -18.31 4.99 -4.36
C LEU A 43 -17.76 6.34 -4.82
N VAL A 44 -16.76 6.34 -5.70
CA VAL A 44 -16.21 7.58 -6.28
C VAL A 44 -17.27 8.34 -7.06
N SER A 45 -18.12 7.63 -7.81
CA SER A 45 -19.26 8.22 -8.51
C SER A 45 -20.32 8.82 -7.58
N ASP A 46 -20.39 8.33 -6.34
CA ASP A 46 -21.23 8.86 -5.25
C ASP A 46 -20.56 10.03 -4.49
N GLY A 47 -19.39 10.48 -4.97
CA GLY A 47 -18.68 11.66 -4.43
C GLY A 47 -17.63 11.35 -3.36
N TRP A 48 -17.26 10.08 -3.19
CA TRP A 48 -16.17 9.72 -2.28
C TRP A 48 -14.80 10.11 -2.84
N ASP A 49 -13.90 10.49 -1.93
CA ASP A 49 -12.47 10.50 -2.23
C ASP A 49 -12.01 9.10 -2.61
N HIS A 50 -11.16 8.99 -3.65
CA HIS A 50 -10.72 7.71 -4.18
C HIS A 50 -10.02 6.85 -3.13
N THR A 51 -9.16 7.46 -2.30
CA THR A 51 -8.42 6.74 -1.26
C THR A 51 -9.35 6.23 -0.17
N LEU A 52 -10.26 7.08 0.30
CA LEU A 52 -11.25 6.67 1.29
C LEU A 52 -12.21 5.60 0.75
N ALA A 53 -12.58 5.69 -0.53
CA ALA A 53 -13.46 4.73 -1.19
C ALA A 53 -12.87 3.31 -1.18
N TYR A 54 -11.63 3.14 -1.64
CA TYR A 54 -11.04 1.80 -1.68
C TYR A 54 -10.71 1.25 -0.29
N LEU A 55 -10.23 2.08 0.63
CA LEU A 55 -9.95 1.65 2.01
C LEU A 55 -11.22 1.19 2.71
N ASN A 56 -12.31 1.96 2.59
CA ASN A 56 -13.60 1.56 3.15
C ASN A 56 -14.09 0.26 2.50
N LYS A 57 -14.03 0.17 1.17
CA LYS A 57 -14.53 -1.00 0.45
C LYS A 57 -13.76 -2.27 0.77
N LEU A 58 -12.43 -2.18 0.94
CA LEU A 58 -11.59 -3.30 1.37
C LEU A 58 -12.00 -3.82 2.76
N LEU A 59 -12.27 -2.89 3.69
CA LEU A 59 -12.75 -3.25 5.04
C LEU A 59 -14.14 -3.89 5.00
N ASP A 60 -15.04 -3.40 4.16
CA ASP A 60 -16.38 -3.95 4.04
C ASP A 60 -16.37 -5.37 3.45
N LEU A 61 -15.61 -5.59 2.37
CA LEU A 61 -15.49 -6.91 1.75
C LEU A 61 -14.89 -7.94 2.73
N THR A 62 -13.92 -7.54 3.55
CA THR A 62 -13.23 -8.45 4.47
C THR A 62 -13.97 -8.71 5.78
N ARG A 63 -15.06 -7.98 6.05
CA ARG A 63 -16.01 -8.28 7.14
C ARG A 63 -16.94 -9.42 6.79
N ASP A 64 -17.27 -9.56 5.50
CA ASP A 64 -18.06 -10.67 5.00
C ASP A 64 -17.17 -11.94 4.95
N ARG A 65 -17.56 -12.98 5.67
CA ARG A 65 -16.78 -14.23 5.86
C ARG A 65 -16.59 -15.08 4.59
N LEU A 66 -16.86 -14.51 3.42
CA LEU A 66 -16.74 -15.16 2.11
C LEU A 66 -15.35 -15.00 1.50
N ILE A 67 -14.54 -14.07 2.00
CA ILE A 67 -13.15 -13.87 1.59
C ILE A 67 -12.18 -13.99 2.77
N ASP A 68 -10.89 -14.06 2.47
CA ASP A 68 -9.85 -14.14 3.48
C ASP A 68 -9.92 -12.91 4.41
N PRO A 69 -9.81 -13.10 5.73
CA PRO A 69 -9.90 -12.00 6.67
C PRO A 69 -8.66 -11.11 6.58
N LEU A 70 -8.88 -9.79 6.61
CA LEU A 70 -7.79 -8.82 6.75
C LEU A 70 -7.22 -8.89 8.17
N THR A 71 -6.20 -9.73 8.34
CA THR A 71 -5.46 -9.91 9.59
C THR A 71 -4.03 -9.42 9.44
N ARG A 72 -3.37 -9.11 10.56
CA ARG A 72 -1.93 -8.81 10.59
C ARG A 72 -1.12 -9.91 9.88
N SER A 73 -1.40 -11.17 10.19
CA SER A 73 -0.67 -12.30 9.58
C SER A 73 -0.82 -12.34 8.06
N LYS A 74 -2.01 -12.02 7.54
CA LYS A 74 -2.23 -11.93 6.09
C LYS A 74 -1.47 -10.76 5.47
N MET A 75 -1.47 -9.59 6.12
CA MET A 75 -0.69 -8.43 5.64
C MET A 75 0.82 -8.73 5.64
N GLU A 76 1.33 -9.43 6.65
CA GLU A 76 2.73 -9.87 6.70
C GLU A 76 3.06 -10.93 5.63
N GLU A 77 2.13 -11.85 5.34
CA GLU A 77 2.26 -12.83 4.27
C GLU A 77 2.38 -12.14 2.90
N VAL A 78 1.46 -11.22 2.58
CA VAL A 78 1.51 -10.42 1.35
C VAL A 78 2.78 -9.57 1.30
N GLY A 79 3.11 -8.91 2.41
CA GLY A 79 4.26 -8.00 2.52
C GLY A 79 5.62 -8.63 2.21
N LYS A 80 5.77 -9.96 2.40
CA LYS A 80 7.00 -10.70 2.06
C LYS A 80 7.29 -10.71 0.55
N ASN A 81 6.26 -10.53 -0.27
CA ASN A 81 6.37 -10.60 -1.73
C ASN A 81 6.48 -9.22 -2.38
N VAL A 82 6.51 -8.14 -1.59
CA VAL A 82 6.64 -6.78 -2.13
C VAL A 82 8.01 -6.60 -2.78
N GLU A 83 7.99 -6.33 -4.08
CA GLU A 83 9.17 -5.93 -4.83
C GLU A 83 9.42 -4.42 -4.66
N PHE A 84 10.67 -4.05 -4.38
CA PHE A 84 11.08 -2.66 -4.23
C PHE A 84 11.85 -2.18 -5.46
N TYR A 85 11.75 -0.90 -5.78
CA TYR A 85 12.59 -0.33 -6.85
C TYR A 85 14.08 -0.43 -6.49
N PRO A 86 14.98 -0.55 -7.48
CA PRO A 86 16.41 -0.62 -7.23
C PRO A 86 16.90 0.54 -6.35
N GLY A 87 17.50 0.22 -5.19
CA GLY A 87 18.04 1.18 -4.23
C GLY A 87 17.01 1.78 -3.25
N ALA A 88 15.73 1.42 -3.31
CA ALA A 88 14.72 1.93 -2.37
C ALA A 88 14.94 1.44 -0.92
N LEU A 89 15.59 0.29 -0.73
CA LEU A 89 15.87 -0.27 0.60
C LEU A 89 17.15 0.28 1.26
N ASP A 90 18.04 0.90 0.48
CA ASP A 90 19.36 1.33 0.98
C ASP A 90 19.61 2.84 0.86
N PHE A 91 18.73 3.60 0.20
CA PHE A 91 19.02 5.00 -0.12
C PHE A 91 19.22 5.87 1.12
N VAL A 92 18.48 5.62 2.21
CA VAL A 92 18.66 6.36 3.47
C VAL A 92 20.05 6.08 4.06
N GLY A 93 20.51 4.82 4.03
CA GLY A 93 21.86 4.47 4.46
C GLY A 93 22.93 5.14 3.60
N ARG A 94 22.76 5.09 2.27
CA ARG A 94 23.67 5.77 1.33
C ARG A 94 23.69 7.29 1.51
N LEU A 95 22.57 7.91 1.90
CA LEU A 95 22.52 9.33 2.23
C LEU A 95 23.28 9.62 3.52
N GLN A 96 23.10 8.81 4.56
CA GLN A 96 23.83 8.95 5.82
C GLN A 96 25.34 8.85 5.62
N GLU A 97 25.81 7.85 4.85
CA GLU A 97 27.24 7.67 4.52
C GLU A 97 27.85 8.84 3.75
N ARG A 98 27.05 9.57 2.97
CA ARG A 98 27.53 10.74 2.20
C ARG A 98 27.54 12.04 2.98
N LEU A 99 26.76 12.09 4.07
CA LEU A 99 26.59 13.28 4.91
C LEU A 99 27.44 13.23 6.18
N SER A 100 28.05 12.06 6.48
CA SER A 100 29.07 11.88 7.52
C SER A 100 30.45 12.35 7.05
#